data_AF-A0A3L8C3P9-F1
#
_entry.id   AF-A0A3L8C3P9-F1
#
_cell.length_a   1.000
_cell.length_b   1.000
_cell.length_c   1.000
_cell.angle_alpha   90.00
_cell.angle_beta   90.00
_cell.angle_gamma   90.00
#
_symmetry.space_group_name_H-M   'P 1'
#
loop_
_entity.id
_entity.type
_entity.pdbx_description
1 polymer ?
#
loop_
_entity_poly.entity_id
_entity_poly.type
_entity_poly.pdbx_seq_one_letter_code
_entity_poly.pdbx_strand_id
1 'polypeptide(L)'
;MKTVMTKGWRLPVVISMVVSSTLLLPGCGGEETPPDDVVRKTSGSSNTQGLWRIMEDFQGETFYSTALIQGTDNSVIMTDCSRAFEADSMTRQGNLYSGYNHDLADLVVVNNDTMEWHYDNQTRRFEKMDTLAQFNMGEFNVSSPLLPDVVASNLVCVQFSETDSGDSLVLTTQVLGRPLLVTIRTEGPLQEGTYNIEPYGNEDAMVIFSGSHWANTTLTAYDEISQGTLTIHSRGNVWVEGELQGVLRNGITPVRVTFNVETPLN
;
A
#
# COMPACT_ATOMS: atom_id res chain seq x y z
N MET A 1 -66.90 5.21 32.94
CA MET A 1 -65.65 5.10 33.74
C MET A 1 -65.71 3.78 34.50
N LYS A 2 -64.68 2.94 34.35
CA LYS A 2 -64.46 1.62 34.97
C LYS A 2 -65.38 0.46 34.56
N THR A 3 -64.83 -0.38 33.67
CA THR A 3 -65.06 -1.82 33.66
C THR A 3 -63.74 -2.49 33.27
N VAL A 4 -63.21 -3.37 34.11
CA VAL A 4 -62.78 -4.75 33.77
C VAL A 4 -62.39 -5.43 35.09
N MET A 5 -63.05 -6.55 35.35
CA MET A 5 -62.87 -7.47 36.46
C MET A 5 -62.03 -8.68 36.02
N THR A 6 -61.24 -9.18 36.97
CA THR A 6 -60.91 -10.59 37.27
C THR A 6 -60.12 -11.48 36.29
N LYS A 7 -58.83 -11.65 36.65
CA LYS A 7 -58.12 -12.90 37.00
C LYS A 7 -58.68 -14.26 36.52
N GLY A 8 -57.81 -15.05 35.87
CA GLY A 8 -57.95 -16.51 35.73
C GLY A 8 -56.72 -17.17 35.08
N TRP A 9 -55.98 -17.96 35.85
CA TRP A 9 -54.86 -18.82 35.42
C TRP A 9 -55.35 -20.06 34.64
N ARG A 10 -54.56 -20.53 33.65
CA ARG A 10 -54.00 -21.91 33.52
C ARG A 10 -53.28 -22.10 32.16
N LEU A 11 -52.03 -22.60 32.23
CA LEU A 11 -51.29 -23.38 31.20
C LEU A 11 -51.83 -24.84 31.20
N PRO A 12 -51.54 -25.76 30.23
CA PRO A 12 -50.29 -26.00 29.47
C PRO A 12 -50.49 -26.42 27.99
N VAL A 13 -49.48 -26.68 27.15
CA VAL A 13 -48.83 -28.00 26.89
C VAL A 13 -47.63 -27.81 25.94
N VAL A 14 -46.62 -28.65 26.15
CA VAL A 14 -45.27 -28.74 25.57
C VAL A 14 -45.22 -29.69 24.36
N ILE A 15 -44.44 -29.35 23.34
CA ILE A 15 -43.74 -30.27 22.41
C ILE A 15 -42.35 -29.64 22.18
N SER A 16 -41.32 -29.91 22.99
CA SER A 16 -40.36 -31.02 22.91
C SER A 16 -39.89 -31.38 21.49
N MET A 17 -38.75 -30.82 21.07
CA MET A 17 -37.79 -31.52 20.22
C MET A 17 -36.43 -31.51 20.93
N VAL A 18 -35.84 -32.70 20.97
CA VAL A 18 -34.73 -33.14 21.80
C VAL A 18 -33.47 -33.19 20.93
N VAL A 19 -32.42 -32.51 21.41
CA VAL A 19 -30.99 -32.89 21.38
C VAL A 19 -30.26 -32.97 20.04
N SER A 20 -29.23 -32.12 19.92
CA SER A 20 -27.87 -32.63 19.73
C SER A 20 -26.87 -31.75 20.49
N SER A 21 -26.45 -32.28 21.62
CA SER A 21 -25.28 -31.89 22.39
C SER A 21 -24.02 -32.23 21.58
N THR A 22 -23.38 -31.23 20.98
CA THR A 22 -21.97 -31.30 20.63
C THR A 22 -21.15 -30.74 21.79
N LEU A 23 -20.61 -31.67 22.57
CA LEU A 23 -19.48 -31.45 23.46
C LEU A 23 -18.29 -30.95 22.61
N LEU A 24 -17.96 -29.66 22.70
CA LEU A 24 -16.66 -29.16 22.27
C LEU A 24 -15.73 -29.18 23.49
N LEU A 25 -14.89 -30.22 23.52
CA LEU A 25 -13.71 -30.29 24.38
C LEU A 25 -12.70 -29.21 23.98
N PRO A 26 -11.85 -28.73 24.92
CA PRO A 26 -10.87 -27.68 24.66
C PRO A 26 -9.74 -28.26 23.80
N GLY A 27 -9.68 -27.86 22.53
CA GLY A 27 -8.51 -28.06 21.68
C GLY A 27 -7.54 -26.91 21.88
N CYS A 28 -6.36 -27.21 22.42
CA CYS A 28 -5.20 -26.33 22.44
C CYS A 28 -4.84 -25.86 21.02
N GLY A 29 -4.36 -24.61 20.92
CA GLY A 29 -3.64 -24.15 19.73
C GLY A 29 -4.54 -23.56 18.65
N GLY A 30 -5.48 -22.71 19.02
CA GLY A 30 -5.80 -21.58 18.15
C GLY A 30 -4.64 -20.62 18.24
N GLU A 31 -3.59 -20.84 17.46
CA GLU A 31 -2.87 -19.69 16.91
C GLU A 31 -3.96 -18.85 16.26
N GLU A 32 -4.26 -17.70 16.84
CA GLU A 32 -4.95 -16.65 16.10
C GLU A 32 -4.09 -16.45 14.86
N THR A 33 -4.52 -17.03 13.72
CA THR A 33 -4.05 -16.56 12.41
C THR A 33 -4.11 -15.05 12.49
N PRO A 34 -3.01 -14.34 12.19
CA PRO A 34 -3.04 -12.88 12.20
C PRO A 34 -4.28 -12.47 11.40
N PRO A 35 -5.21 -11.70 11.97
CA PRO A 35 -6.14 -11.02 11.09
C PRO A 35 -5.26 -10.18 10.15
N ASP A 36 -5.59 -10.15 8.86
CA ASP A 36 -5.22 -9.03 7.97
C ASP A 36 -3.98 -9.13 7.05
N ASP A 37 -3.44 -10.32 6.72
CA ASP A 37 -2.54 -10.48 5.54
C ASP A 37 -3.33 -10.86 4.27
N VAL A 38 -4.42 -10.15 4.03
CA VAL A 38 -5.30 -10.31 2.88
C VAL A 38 -5.36 -9.02 2.10
N VAL A 39 -5.24 -9.15 0.78
CA VAL A 39 -5.26 -8.04 -0.18
C VAL A 39 -6.50 -7.17 0.06
N ARG A 40 -6.30 -5.90 0.44
CA ARG A 40 -7.40 -4.96 0.67
C ARG A 40 -8.20 -4.76 -0.60
N LYS A 41 -9.54 -4.81 -0.47
CA LYS A 41 -10.49 -4.53 -1.56
C LYS A 41 -11.81 -4.03 -1.01
N THR A 42 -12.45 -3.14 -1.75
CA THR A 42 -13.82 -2.66 -1.51
C THR A 42 -14.77 -3.25 -2.56
N SER A 43 -16.06 -3.32 -2.23
CA SER A 43 -17.10 -3.68 -3.20
C SER A 43 -18.39 -2.93 -2.94
N GLY A 44 -19.14 -2.64 -4.01
CA GLY A 44 -20.43 -1.95 -3.92
C GLY A 44 -20.30 -0.47 -3.61
N SER A 45 -19.17 0.16 -3.99
CA SER A 45 -18.98 1.59 -3.77
C SER A 45 -20.04 2.43 -4.50
N SER A 46 -20.48 3.51 -3.87
CA SER A 46 -21.38 4.48 -4.49
C SER A 46 -20.67 5.41 -5.48
N ASN A 47 -19.36 5.56 -5.35
CA ASN A 47 -18.52 6.44 -6.18
C ASN A 47 -17.10 5.89 -6.35
N THR A 48 -16.31 6.60 -7.16
CA THR A 48 -14.91 6.24 -7.46
C THR A 48 -13.88 6.86 -6.50
N GLN A 49 -14.31 7.57 -5.46
CA GLN A 49 -13.39 8.24 -4.54
C GLN A 49 -12.79 7.28 -3.53
N GLY A 50 -11.51 7.44 -3.22
CA GLY A 50 -10.81 6.62 -2.24
C GLY A 50 -9.39 6.27 -2.66
N LEU A 51 -8.82 5.28 -1.97
CA LEU A 51 -7.52 4.70 -2.27
C LEU A 51 -7.68 3.53 -3.23
N TRP A 52 -6.83 3.48 -4.25
CA TRP A 52 -6.85 2.50 -5.33
C TRP A 52 -5.49 1.83 -5.44
N ARG A 53 -5.47 0.52 -5.61
CA ARG A 53 -4.31 -0.24 -6.07
C ARG A 53 -4.20 -0.10 -7.57
N ILE A 54 -3.00 0.12 -8.07
CA ILE A 54 -2.67 0.07 -9.48
C ILE A 54 -1.85 -1.19 -9.71
N MET A 55 -2.28 -2.00 -10.67
CA MET A 55 -1.50 -3.10 -11.24
C MET A 55 -1.19 -2.72 -12.67
N GLU A 56 0.07 -2.56 -12.99
CA GLU A 56 0.55 -2.16 -14.30
C GLU A 56 1.36 -3.27 -14.93
N ASP A 57 0.97 -3.68 -16.13
CA ASP A 57 1.74 -4.57 -16.97
C ASP A 57 2.40 -3.76 -18.07
N PHE A 58 3.73 -3.75 -18.11
CA PHE A 58 4.52 -3.04 -19.12
C PHE A 58 5.73 -3.89 -19.54
N GLN A 59 5.86 -4.14 -20.84
CA GLN A 59 6.97 -4.91 -21.42
C GLN A 59 7.22 -6.30 -20.80
N GLY A 60 6.18 -6.91 -20.23
CA GLY A 60 6.27 -8.24 -19.60
C GLY A 60 6.65 -8.21 -18.12
N GLU A 61 6.76 -7.01 -17.52
CA GLU A 61 6.93 -6.81 -16.09
C GLU A 61 5.63 -6.30 -15.46
N THR A 62 5.37 -6.72 -14.22
CA THR A 62 4.23 -6.27 -13.44
C THR A 62 4.71 -5.33 -12.32
N PHE A 63 4.06 -4.19 -12.21
CA PHE A 63 4.32 -3.15 -11.22
C PHE A 63 3.06 -2.89 -10.39
N TYR A 64 3.25 -2.79 -9.09
CA TYR A 64 2.21 -2.44 -8.13
C TYR A 64 2.44 -1.04 -7.60
N SER A 65 1.37 -0.25 -7.55
CA SER A 65 1.39 1.08 -6.93
C SER A 65 0.01 1.44 -6.38
N THR A 66 -0.18 2.70 -5.99
CA THR A 66 -1.48 3.22 -5.58
C THR A 66 -1.82 4.57 -6.20
N ALA A 67 -3.11 4.82 -6.33
CA ALA A 67 -3.64 6.12 -6.68
C ALA A 67 -4.65 6.57 -5.63
N LEU A 68 -4.72 7.88 -5.45
CA LEU A 68 -5.74 8.51 -4.63
C LEU A 68 -6.68 9.32 -5.51
N ILE A 69 -7.98 9.02 -5.45
CA ILE A 69 -9.00 9.75 -6.20
C ILE A 69 -9.86 10.56 -5.22
N GLN A 70 -9.93 11.87 -5.44
CA GLN A 70 -10.68 12.82 -4.62
C GLN A 70 -11.53 13.75 -5.50
N GLY A 71 -12.71 14.15 -5.04
CA GLY A 71 -13.51 15.18 -5.71
C GLY A 71 -15.01 14.86 -5.75
N THR A 72 -15.59 14.93 -6.94
CA THR A 72 -17.01 14.64 -7.21
C THR A 72 -17.11 13.66 -8.38
N ASP A 73 -18.22 12.94 -8.53
CA ASP A 73 -18.32 11.88 -9.55
C ASP A 73 -18.01 12.34 -10.99
N ASN A 74 -18.23 13.61 -11.31
CA ASN A 74 -17.98 14.16 -12.64
C ASN A 74 -16.63 14.87 -12.78
N SER A 75 -16.00 15.26 -11.67
CA SER A 75 -14.73 15.98 -11.66
C SER A 75 -13.93 15.56 -10.44
N VAL A 76 -12.82 14.89 -10.72
CA VAL A 76 -11.93 14.32 -9.70
C VAL A 76 -10.49 14.73 -9.96
N ILE A 77 -9.68 14.65 -8.92
CA ILE A 77 -8.23 14.68 -9.01
C ILE A 77 -7.75 13.27 -8.67
N MET A 78 -6.95 12.67 -9.56
CA MET A 78 -6.22 11.45 -9.27
C MET A 78 -4.76 11.83 -8.98
N THR A 79 -4.28 11.52 -7.77
CA THR A 79 -2.86 11.57 -7.45
C THR A 79 -2.29 10.17 -7.61
N ASP A 80 -1.35 10.00 -8.52
CA ASP A 80 -0.78 8.70 -8.88
C ASP A 80 0.62 8.54 -8.30
N CYS A 81 0.78 7.55 -7.41
CA CYS A 81 2.06 7.26 -6.78
C CYS A 81 3.12 6.86 -7.78
N SER A 82 2.79 6.07 -8.81
CA SER A 82 3.79 5.52 -9.73
C SER A 82 4.50 6.61 -10.52
N ARG A 83 3.82 7.75 -10.70
CA ARG A 83 4.32 8.95 -11.39
C ARG A 83 4.72 10.04 -10.41
N ALA A 84 5.36 9.65 -9.30
CA ALA A 84 5.90 10.57 -8.31
C ALA A 84 4.88 11.58 -7.75
N PHE A 85 3.66 11.12 -7.46
CA PHE A 85 2.53 11.95 -6.98
C PHE A 85 2.06 13.01 -7.99
N GLU A 86 2.22 12.77 -9.29
CA GLU A 86 1.54 13.56 -10.30
C GLU A 86 0.03 13.54 -10.07
N ALA A 87 -0.57 14.73 -10.15
CA ALA A 87 -1.99 14.95 -9.92
C ALA A 87 -2.66 15.31 -11.25
N ASP A 88 -3.51 14.43 -11.74
CA ASP A 88 -4.32 14.65 -12.94
C ASP A 88 -5.72 15.14 -12.56
N SER A 89 -6.14 16.24 -13.17
CA SER A 89 -7.52 16.68 -13.11
C SER A 89 -8.32 15.96 -14.18
N MET A 90 -9.27 15.12 -13.77
CA MET A 90 -10.03 14.27 -14.67
C MET A 90 -11.50 14.66 -14.69
N THR A 91 -12.13 14.53 -15.86
CA THR A 91 -13.56 14.77 -16.05
C THR A 91 -14.26 13.51 -16.51
N ARG A 92 -15.39 13.17 -15.89
CA ARG A 92 -16.16 11.97 -16.24
C ARG A 92 -17.25 12.28 -17.27
N GLN A 93 -17.32 11.47 -18.32
CA GLN A 93 -18.47 11.41 -19.22
C GLN A 93 -18.94 9.96 -19.35
N GLY A 94 -20.10 9.64 -18.76
CA GLY A 94 -20.59 8.26 -18.70
C GLY A 94 -19.65 7.38 -17.87
N ASN A 95 -19.07 6.36 -18.50
CA ASN A 95 -18.13 5.44 -17.87
C ASN A 95 -16.65 5.74 -18.22
N LEU A 96 -16.35 6.93 -18.76
CA LEU A 96 -14.99 7.31 -19.15
C LEU A 96 -14.52 8.52 -18.35
N TYR A 97 -13.29 8.48 -17.87
CA TYR A 97 -12.55 9.64 -17.39
C TYR A 97 -11.54 10.08 -18.45
N SER A 98 -11.58 11.34 -18.84
CA SER A 98 -10.54 12.00 -19.64
C SER A 98 -9.62 12.85 -18.76
N GLY A 99 -8.40 13.13 -19.24
CA GLY A 99 -7.39 13.94 -18.56
C GLY A 99 -6.37 13.14 -17.73
N TYR A 100 -6.51 11.83 -17.64
CA TYR A 100 -5.55 10.94 -16.98
C TYR A 100 -4.30 10.73 -17.84
N ASN A 101 -3.11 10.76 -17.23
CA ASN A 101 -1.81 10.50 -17.88
C ASN A 101 -1.67 11.27 -19.21
N HIS A 102 -1.83 12.60 -19.14
CA HIS A 102 -1.78 13.50 -20.29
C HIS A 102 -2.79 13.19 -21.41
N ASP A 103 -3.90 12.51 -21.08
CA ASP A 103 -4.98 12.17 -22.01
C ASP A 103 -4.52 11.29 -23.18
N LEU A 104 -3.51 10.44 -22.95
CA LEU A 104 -3.01 9.48 -23.95
C LEU A 104 -4.09 8.45 -24.35
N ALA A 105 -4.98 8.11 -23.41
CA ALA A 105 -6.16 7.28 -23.61
C ALA A 105 -7.16 7.53 -22.46
N ASP A 106 -8.43 7.20 -22.70
CA ASP A 106 -9.48 7.27 -21.68
C ASP A 106 -9.25 6.22 -20.57
N LEU A 107 -9.49 6.62 -19.32
CA LEU A 107 -9.61 5.69 -18.19
C LEU A 107 -11.05 5.18 -18.09
N VAL A 108 -11.25 3.89 -18.33
CA VAL A 108 -12.57 3.25 -18.38
C VAL A 108 -13.00 2.81 -16.99
N VAL A 109 -14.11 3.35 -16.51
CA VAL A 109 -14.77 2.92 -15.28
C VAL A 109 -15.64 1.70 -15.57
N VAL A 110 -15.17 0.52 -15.17
CA VAL A 110 -15.93 -0.73 -15.29
C VAL A 110 -17.06 -0.76 -14.25
N ASN A 111 -16.72 -0.39 -13.02
CA ASN A 111 -17.67 -0.11 -11.94
C ASN A 111 -17.00 0.85 -10.92
N ASN A 112 -17.69 1.18 -9.83
CA ASN A 112 -17.18 2.13 -8.83
C ASN A 112 -16.01 1.58 -7.97
N ASP A 113 -15.63 0.32 -8.14
CA ASP A 113 -14.54 -0.36 -7.45
C ASP A 113 -13.42 -0.86 -8.39
N THR A 114 -13.63 -0.83 -9.72
CA THR A 114 -12.62 -1.23 -10.72
C THR A 114 -12.58 -0.32 -11.94
N MET A 115 -11.37 0.02 -12.40
CA MET A 115 -11.14 0.79 -13.63
C MET A 115 -9.98 0.20 -14.44
N GLU A 116 -9.96 0.50 -15.74
CA GLU A 116 -8.95 0.00 -16.67
C GLU A 116 -8.48 1.12 -17.58
N TRP A 117 -7.17 1.15 -17.83
CA TRP A 117 -6.55 2.06 -18.79
C TRP A 117 -5.58 1.27 -19.67
N HIS A 118 -5.65 1.51 -20.97
CA HIS A 118 -4.83 0.81 -21.95
C HIS A 118 -4.28 1.82 -22.96
N TYR A 119 -2.96 1.79 -23.15
CA TYR A 119 -2.30 2.58 -24.16
C TYR A 119 -1.08 1.80 -24.69
N ASP A 120 -1.08 1.55 -26.00
CA ASP A 120 -0.03 0.79 -26.68
C ASP A 120 0.25 -0.59 -26.02
N ASN A 121 1.45 -0.79 -25.47
CA ASN A 121 1.90 -2.01 -24.80
C ASN A 121 1.82 -1.92 -23.26
N GLN A 122 1.14 -0.90 -22.73
CA GLN A 122 0.95 -0.68 -21.30
C GLN A 122 -0.51 -0.89 -20.93
N THR A 123 -0.75 -1.70 -19.91
CA THR A 123 -2.08 -1.91 -19.33
C THR A 123 -2.03 -1.57 -17.85
N ARG A 124 -2.98 -0.77 -17.37
CA ARG A 124 -3.13 -0.44 -15.95
C ARG A 124 -4.53 -0.81 -15.48
N ARG A 125 -4.59 -1.67 -14.47
CA ARG A 125 -5.82 -2.04 -13.77
C ARG A 125 -5.84 -1.36 -12.42
N PHE A 126 -7.00 -0.82 -12.07
CA PHE A 126 -7.22 -0.12 -10.82
C PHE A 126 -8.25 -0.88 -10.01
N GLU A 127 -7.92 -1.20 -8.77
CA GLU A 127 -8.83 -1.85 -7.82
C GLU A 127 -8.95 -1.00 -6.56
N LYS A 128 -10.18 -0.69 -6.17
CA LYS A 128 -10.42 0.14 -5.00
C LYS A 128 -10.10 -0.61 -3.71
N MET A 129 -9.19 -0.06 -2.93
CA MET A 129 -8.73 -0.63 -1.67
C MET A 129 -9.58 -0.14 -0.51
N ASP A 130 -9.86 1.17 -0.46
CA ASP A 130 -10.60 1.82 0.61
C ASP A 130 -11.46 2.96 0.03
N THR A 131 -12.55 3.26 0.71
CA THR A 131 -13.38 4.46 0.50
C THR A 131 -12.74 5.73 1.09
N LEU A 132 -11.82 5.59 2.04
CA LEU A 132 -11.08 6.71 2.61
C LEU A 132 -10.06 7.24 1.60
N ALA A 133 -10.12 8.54 1.34
CA ALA A 133 -9.19 9.19 0.44
C ALA A 133 -7.91 9.63 1.15
N GLN A 134 -7.12 8.67 1.64
CA GLN A 134 -5.80 8.88 2.23
C GLN A 134 -4.78 7.83 1.72
N PHE A 135 -3.52 8.24 1.55
CA PHE A 135 -2.41 7.32 1.29
C PHE A 135 -1.95 6.68 2.60
N ASN A 136 -2.58 5.56 2.95
CA ASN A 136 -2.25 4.74 4.11
C ASN A 136 -1.88 3.33 3.65
N MET A 137 -0.64 3.16 3.19
CA MET A 137 -0.07 1.87 2.77
C MET A 137 0.86 1.26 3.82
N GLY A 138 0.64 1.58 5.09
CA GLY A 138 1.50 1.20 6.19
C GLY A 138 2.27 2.38 6.75
N GLU A 139 3.44 2.10 7.30
CA GLU A 139 4.27 3.08 7.98
C GLU A 139 5.75 2.86 7.71
N PHE A 140 6.50 3.96 7.68
CA PHE A 140 7.95 3.87 7.73
C PHE A 140 8.55 5.07 8.45
N ASN A 141 9.73 4.85 9.01
CA ASN A 141 10.51 5.85 9.72
C ASN A 141 11.90 5.96 9.10
N VAL A 142 12.38 7.18 8.87
CA VAL A 142 13.76 7.44 8.46
C VAL A 142 14.45 8.28 9.52
N SER A 143 15.55 7.76 10.05
CA SER A 143 16.40 8.46 11.00
C SER A 143 17.79 8.68 10.41
N SER A 144 18.22 9.94 10.32
CA SER A 144 19.57 10.33 9.94
C SER A 144 19.86 11.74 10.45
N PRO A 145 21.10 12.08 10.86
CA PRO A 145 21.46 13.44 11.24
C PRO A 145 21.26 14.51 10.14
N LEU A 146 21.09 14.11 8.88
CA LEU A 146 20.86 15.01 7.74
C LEU A 146 19.37 15.20 7.40
N LEU A 147 18.49 14.46 8.07
CA LEU A 147 17.05 14.53 7.89
C LEU A 147 16.41 14.99 9.22
N PRO A 148 15.30 15.76 9.18
CA PRO A 148 14.42 15.80 10.34
C PRO A 148 13.91 14.39 10.63
N ASP A 149 13.53 14.08 11.87
CA ASP A 149 12.92 12.79 12.19
C ASP A 149 11.67 12.58 11.32
N VAL A 150 11.72 11.59 10.42
CA VAL A 150 10.63 11.30 9.48
C VAL A 150 9.83 10.13 10.02
N VAL A 151 8.63 10.37 10.53
CA VAL A 151 7.68 9.32 10.89
C VAL A 151 6.47 9.43 9.97
N ALA A 152 6.35 8.53 9.00
CA ALA A 152 5.29 8.53 8.01
C ALA A 152 4.28 7.42 8.31
N SER A 153 3.02 7.79 8.55
CA SER A 153 1.92 6.84 8.83
C SER A 153 0.59 7.21 8.16
N ASN A 154 0.46 8.43 7.64
CA ASN A 154 -0.76 8.96 7.01
C ASN A 154 -0.57 9.46 5.57
N LEU A 155 0.68 9.49 5.11
CA LEU A 155 1.07 9.80 3.74
C LEU A 155 2.20 8.85 3.36
N VAL A 156 1.82 7.58 3.20
CA VAL A 156 2.72 6.49 2.82
C VAL A 156 2.22 5.92 1.50
N CYS A 157 3.09 6.04 0.52
CA CYS A 157 2.90 5.58 -0.83
C CYS A 157 3.97 4.54 -1.13
N VAL A 158 3.55 3.42 -1.71
CA VAL A 158 4.43 2.29 -1.99
C VAL A 158 4.34 1.96 -3.47
N GLN A 159 5.50 1.73 -4.08
CA GLN A 159 5.61 1.08 -5.37
C GLN A 159 6.40 -0.22 -5.18
N PHE A 160 5.98 -1.28 -5.84
CA PHE A 160 6.65 -2.56 -5.81
C PHE A 160 6.72 -3.14 -7.21
N SER A 161 7.86 -3.70 -7.58
CA SER A 161 8.08 -4.34 -8.87
C SER A 161 8.78 -5.66 -8.64
N GLU A 162 8.25 -6.71 -9.27
CA GLU A 162 8.82 -8.04 -9.28
C GLU A 162 9.44 -8.26 -10.65
N THR A 163 10.76 -8.46 -10.69
CA THR A 163 11.46 -8.77 -11.94
C THR A 163 12.31 -10.02 -11.76
N ASP A 164 12.57 -10.73 -12.86
CA ASP A 164 13.47 -11.88 -12.84
C ASP A 164 14.89 -11.53 -12.35
N SER A 165 15.28 -10.27 -12.48
CA SER A 165 16.58 -9.76 -12.02
C SER A 165 16.61 -9.31 -10.56
N GLY A 166 15.44 -9.21 -9.92
CA GLY A 166 15.29 -8.79 -8.54
C GLY A 166 14.16 -7.79 -8.32
N ASP A 167 13.80 -7.62 -7.06
CA ASP A 167 12.66 -6.79 -6.67
C ASP A 167 13.07 -5.34 -6.43
N SER A 168 12.12 -4.43 -6.65
CA SER A 168 12.29 -3.01 -6.34
C SER A 168 11.12 -2.52 -5.49
N LEU A 169 11.43 -2.04 -4.28
CA LEU A 169 10.50 -1.40 -3.36
C LEU A 169 10.80 0.09 -3.27
N VAL A 170 9.80 0.94 -3.52
CA VAL A 170 9.92 2.39 -3.37
C VAL A 170 8.94 2.86 -2.29
N LEU A 171 9.48 3.33 -1.19
CA LEU A 171 8.74 3.97 -0.11
C LEU A 171 8.74 5.48 -0.33
N THR A 172 7.58 6.10 -0.34
CA THR A 172 7.49 7.55 -0.54
C THR A 172 6.61 8.22 0.50
N THR A 173 7.10 9.37 0.98
CA THR A 173 6.35 10.30 1.83
C THR A 173 6.72 11.73 1.48
N GLN A 174 6.17 12.72 2.20
CA GLN A 174 6.58 14.11 2.10
C GLN A 174 7.20 14.60 3.41
N VAL A 175 8.37 15.22 3.30
CA VAL A 175 9.07 15.91 4.38
C VAL A 175 9.04 17.40 4.08
N LEU A 176 8.41 18.20 4.95
CA LEU A 176 8.25 19.65 4.75
C LEU A 176 7.59 20.02 3.39
N GLY A 177 6.61 19.22 2.95
CA GLY A 177 5.91 19.41 1.68
C GLY A 177 6.71 19.03 0.44
N ARG A 178 7.86 18.37 0.61
CA ARG A 178 8.74 17.89 -0.46
C ARG A 178 8.80 16.37 -0.44
N PRO A 179 8.78 15.68 -1.60
CA PRO A 179 8.84 14.23 -1.63
C PRO A 179 10.19 13.73 -1.11
N LEU A 180 10.14 12.66 -0.31
CA LEU A 180 11.27 11.83 0.10
C LEU A 180 10.98 10.40 -0.35
N LEU A 181 11.86 9.84 -1.17
CA LEU A 181 11.80 8.49 -1.69
C LEU A 181 12.93 7.68 -1.08
N VAL A 182 12.61 6.47 -0.63
CA VAL A 182 13.56 5.42 -0.27
C VAL A 182 13.36 4.29 -1.25
N THR A 183 14.31 4.10 -2.16
CA THR A 183 14.31 3.02 -3.14
C THR A 183 15.22 1.91 -2.64
N ILE A 184 14.66 0.72 -2.46
CA ILE A 184 15.35 -0.51 -2.09
C ILE A 184 15.29 -1.42 -3.31
N ARG A 185 16.44 -1.91 -3.76
CA ARG A 185 16.55 -2.93 -4.81
C ARG A 185 17.33 -4.10 -4.27
N THR A 186 16.89 -5.32 -4.55
CA THR A 186 17.58 -6.55 -4.17
C THR A 186 18.02 -7.31 -5.42
N GLU A 187 19.09 -8.09 -5.30
CA GLU A 187 19.39 -9.16 -6.26
C GLU A 187 18.46 -10.34 -5.95
N GLY A 188 17.56 -10.64 -6.87
CA GLY A 188 16.50 -11.62 -6.66
C GLY A 188 15.36 -11.15 -5.73
N PRO A 189 14.45 -12.07 -5.37
CA PRO A 189 13.22 -11.72 -4.66
C PRO A 189 13.45 -11.21 -3.24
N LEU A 190 12.61 -10.27 -2.81
CA LEU A 190 12.59 -9.71 -1.46
C LEU A 190 11.96 -10.72 -0.49
N GLN A 191 12.80 -11.54 0.12
CA GLN A 191 12.43 -12.61 1.07
C GLN A 191 12.93 -12.30 2.48
N GLU A 192 12.41 -13.03 3.46
CA GLU A 192 12.91 -12.96 4.84
C GLU A 192 14.40 -13.30 4.90
N GLY A 193 15.17 -12.48 5.61
CA GLY A 193 16.60 -12.65 5.69
C GLY A 193 17.35 -11.33 5.80
N THR A 194 18.66 -11.41 5.60
CA THR A 194 19.58 -10.28 5.71
C THR A 194 20.39 -10.16 4.43
N TYR A 195 20.43 -8.95 3.89
CA TYR A 195 21.08 -8.57 2.65
C TYR A 195 22.17 -7.55 2.96
N ASN A 196 23.37 -7.74 2.41
CA ASN A 196 24.38 -6.69 2.48
C ASN A 196 24.00 -5.55 1.53
N ILE A 197 24.26 -4.31 1.97
CA ILE A 197 24.01 -3.13 1.14
C ILE A 197 25.35 -2.53 0.71
N GLU A 198 25.53 -2.40 -0.60
CA GLU A 198 26.60 -1.62 -1.21
C GLU A 198 26.10 -0.81 -2.42
N PRO A 199 26.78 0.29 -2.78
CA PRO A 199 26.40 1.07 -3.93
C PRO A 199 26.74 0.31 -5.22
N TYR A 200 26.03 0.65 -6.30
CA TYR A 200 26.24 0.11 -7.65
C TYR A 200 25.92 -1.38 -7.86
N GLY A 201 25.22 -2.02 -6.91
CA GLY A 201 24.78 -3.42 -7.06
C GLY A 201 25.92 -4.42 -6.98
N ASN A 202 26.96 -4.12 -6.20
CA ASN A 202 28.07 -5.05 -5.96
C ASN A 202 27.75 -6.08 -4.86
N GLU A 203 26.63 -5.91 -4.16
CA GLU A 203 26.12 -6.79 -3.08
C GLU A 203 24.62 -7.04 -3.28
N ASP A 204 24.05 -7.85 -2.39
CA ASP A 204 22.68 -8.37 -2.47
C ASP A 204 21.58 -7.28 -2.50
N ALA A 205 21.88 -6.05 -2.06
CA ALA A 205 20.94 -4.94 -2.08
C ALA A 205 21.59 -3.57 -2.34
N MET A 206 20.80 -2.66 -2.90
CA MET A 206 21.14 -1.25 -3.10
C MET A 206 20.02 -0.37 -2.55
N VAL A 207 20.39 0.69 -1.81
CA VAL A 207 19.44 1.64 -1.23
C VAL A 207 19.78 3.06 -1.63
N ILE A 208 18.81 3.74 -2.24
CA ILE A 208 18.92 5.12 -2.72
C ILE A 208 17.87 5.98 -2.02
N PHE A 209 18.32 7.12 -1.48
CA PHE A 209 17.46 8.17 -0.98
C PHE A 209 17.40 9.28 -2.00
N SER A 210 16.21 9.62 -2.48
CA SER A 210 16.05 10.71 -3.44
C SER A 210 14.91 11.64 -3.04
N GLY A 211 14.93 12.85 -3.61
CA GLY A 211 13.91 13.86 -3.33
C GLY A 211 14.51 15.26 -3.19
N SER A 212 13.65 16.28 -3.32
CA SER A 212 14.13 17.66 -3.34
C SER A 212 14.70 18.16 -2.01
N HIS A 213 14.51 17.42 -0.91
CA HIS A 213 15.23 17.66 0.35
C HIS A 213 16.73 17.40 0.18
N TRP A 214 17.08 16.32 -0.51
CA TRP A 214 18.47 15.96 -0.79
C TRP A 214 19.13 16.95 -1.76
N ALA A 215 18.39 17.61 -2.64
CA ALA A 215 18.97 18.61 -3.54
C ALA A 215 19.63 19.79 -2.79
N ASN A 216 19.19 20.08 -1.57
CA ASN A 216 19.75 21.15 -0.74
C ASN A 216 20.88 20.66 0.18
N THR A 217 20.93 19.35 0.49
CA THR A 217 21.93 18.77 1.39
C THR A 217 23.05 18.03 0.65
N THR A 218 22.79 17.55 -0.55
CA THR A 218 23.72 16.88 -1.46
C THR A 218 23.69 17.56 -2.83
N LEU A 219 24.85 17.70 -3.48
CA LEU A 219 24.95 18.33 -4.80
C LEU A 219 24.22 17.54 -5.92
N THR A 220 23.74 16.34 -5.63
CA THR A 220 23.21 15.38 -6.59
C THR A 220 21.70 15.18 -6.51
N ALA A 221 20.99 15.80 -5.56
CA ALA A 221 19.55 15.58 -5.33
C ALA A 221 19.15 14.14 -4.94
N TYR A 222 20.14 13.32 -4.62
CA TYR A 222 20.02 11.99 -4.05
C TYR A 222 21.26 11.67 -3.20
N ASP A 223 21.12 10.69 -2.32
CA ASP A 223 22.21 10.03 -1.58
C ASP A 223 21.98 8.51 -1.63
N GLU A 224 22.97 7.73 -1.25
CA GLU A 224 22.89 6.27 -1.24
C GLU A 224 23.62 5.69 -0.04
N ILE A 225 23.29 4.46 0.34
CA ILE A 225 24.03 3.75 1.38
C ILE A 225 25.32 3.20 0.78
N SER A 226 26.47 3.64 1.31
CA SER A 226 27.77 3.11 0.86
C SER A 226 28.09 1.75 1.46
N GLN A 227 27.59 1.49 2.67
CA GLN A 227 27.73 0.22 3.35
C GLN A 227 26.62 0.08 4.40
N GLY A 228 25.97 -1.07 4.44
CA GLY A 228 24.93 -1.31 5.42
C GLY A 228 24.34 -2.71 5.33
N THR A 229 23.19 -2.86 5.94
CA THR A 229 22.45 -4.11 6.03
C THR A 229 20.97 -3.81 5.87
N LEU A 230 20.28 -4.58 5.05
CA LEU A 230 18.82 -4.66 4.98
C LEU A 230 18.40 -5.99 5.60
N THR A 231 17.47 -5.96 6.54
CA THR A 231 16.87 -7.15 7.14
C THR A 231 15.38 -7.13 6.86
N ILE A 232 14.86 -8.16 6.22
CA ILE A 232 13.43 -8.41 6.07
C ILE A 232 13.02 -9.36 7.19
N HIS A 233 12.24 -8.84 8.13
CA HIS A 233 11.78 -9.57 9.32
C HIS A 233 10.61 -10.47 9.00
N SER A 234 9.71 -10.01 8.13
CA SER A 234 8.56 -10.79 7.69
C SER A 234 8.19 -10.46 6.25
N ARG A 235 7.90 -11.50 5.45
CA ARG A 235 7.33 -11.38 4.11
C ARG A 235 6.01 -12.14 4.04
N GLY A 236 4.92 -11.43 4.28
CA GLY A 236 3.57 -11.91 4.01
C GLY A 236 3.17 -11.80 2.54
N ASN A 237 1.95 -12.24 2.25
CA ASN A 237 1.30 -12.09 0.95
C ASN A 237 1.10 -10.61 0.58
N VAL A 238 0.85 -9.76 1.58
CA VAL A 238 0.55 -8.35 1.42
C VAL A 238 1.57 -7.50 2.17
N TRP A 239 1.87 -7.84 3.41
CA TRP A 239 2.71 -6.99 4.26
C TRP A 239 4.17 -7.41 4.23
N VAL A 240 5.05 -6.41 4.20
CA VAL A 240 6.50 -6.60 4.37
C VAL A 240 6.97 -5.74 5.50
N GLU A 241 7.60 -6.39 6.47
CA GLU A 241 8.27 -5.74 7.59
C GLU A 241 9.78 -5.88 7.43
N GLY A 242 10.48 -4.76 7.55
CA GLY A 242 11.93 -4.77 7.51
C GLY A 242 12.56 -3.53 8.10
N GLU A 243 13.87 -3.62 8.24
CA GLU A 243 14.71 -2.50 8.63
C GLU A 243 15.98 -2.48 7.80
N LEU A 244 16.53 -1.29 7.61
CA LEU A 244 17.86 -1.11 7.08
C LEU A 244 18.65 -0.19 7.99
N GLN A 245 19.96 -0.42 8.03
CA GLN A 245 20.91 0.42 8.74
C GLN A 245 22.21 0.50 7.95
N GLY A 246 22.84 1.66 7.94
CA GLY A 246 24.10 1.83 7.24
C GLY A 246 24.65 3.24 7.37
N VAL A 247 25.62 3.55 6.51
CA VAL A 247 26.17 4.89 6.34
C VAL A 247 25.92 5.41 4.93
N LEU A 248 25.60 6.70 4.82
CA LEU A 248 25.43 7.37 3.53
C LEU A 248 26.76 7.43 2.77
N ARG A 249 26.75 7.89 1.51
CA ARG A 249 27.91 7.89 0.60
C ARG A 249 29.19 8.51 1.19
N ASN A 250 29.07 9.44 2.13
CA ASN A 250 30.22 10.03 2.82
C ASN A 250 30.95 9.07 3.78
N GLY A 251 30.44 7.85 3.99
CA GLY A 251 31.00 6.80 4.82
C GLY A 251 30.91 7.04 6.33
N ILE A 252 30.25 8.11 6.77
CA ILE A 252 30.26 8.55 8.19
C ILE A 252 28.85 8.83 8.71
N THR A 253 27.95 9.38 7.88
CA THR A 253 26.61 9.75 8.33
C THR A 253 25.74 8.50 8.46
N PRO A 254 25.30 8.13 9.68
CA PRO A 254 24.42 6.98 9.84
C PRO A 254 23.03 7.27 9.28
N VAL A 255 22.40 6.23 8.77
CA VAL A 255 21.00 6.22 8.38
C VAL A 255 20.35 4.91 8.81
N ARG A 256 19.11 4.99 9.29
CA ARG A 256 18.25 3.85 9.58
C ARG A 256 16.88 4.08 8.97
N VAL A 257 16.31 3.04 8.38
CA VAL A 257 14.90 3.02 7.97
C VAL A 257 14.24 1.79 8.59
N THR A 258 13.07 1.96 9.17
CA THR A 258 12.20 0.84 9.55
C THR A 258 10.91 0.98 8.77
N PHE A 259 10.36 -0.11 8.26
CA PHE A 259 9.15 -0.08 7.46
C PHE A 259 8.27 -1.30 7.72
N ASN A 260 6.96 -1.06 7.68
CA ASN A 260 5.93 -2.09 7.59
C ASN A 260 4.92 -1.62 6.56
N VAL A 261 4.94 -2.20 5.36
CA VAL A 261 4.23 -1.65 4.20
C VAL A 261 3.54 -2.72 3.35
N GLU A 262 2.48 -2.29 2.67
CA GLU A 262 1.71 -3.14 1.76
C GLU A 262 2.38 -3.24 0.38
N THR A 263 2.79 -4.46 0.02
CA THR A 263 3.29 -4.88 -1.30
C THR A 263 2.62 -6.22 -1.68
N PRO A 264 1.41 -6.19 -2.23
CA PRO A 264 0.70 -7.41 -2.60
C PRO A 264 1.50 -8.18 -3.65
N LEU A 265 1.77 -9.46 -3.36
CA LEU A 265 2.28 -10.43 -4.32
C LEU A 265 1.15 -10.86 -5.26
N ASN A 266 1.51 -11.29 -6.47
CA ASN A 266 0.59 -11.96 -7.39
C ASN A 266 0.30 -13.42 -6.99
#